data_AF-V2X587-F1
#
_entry.id   AF-V2X587-F1
#
_cell.length_a   1.000
_cell.length_b   1.000
_cell.length_c   1.000
_cell.angle_alpha   90.00
_cell.angle_beta   90.00
_cell.angle_gamma   90.00
#
_symmetry.space_group_name_H-M   'P 1'
#
loop_
_entity.id
_entity.type
_entity.pdbx_description
1 polymer ?
#
loop_
_entity_poly.entity_id
_entity_poly.type
_entity_poly.pdbx_seq_one_letter_code
_entity_poly.pdbx_strand_id
1 'polypeptide(L)'
;MAIFLLEMVLRIKFQLPEELKTLNTIVKKLISQWNNGLKPFQYQSISKILNLNNLLCITATSDGKLALLAVPLLIYKEISWNCASFPKFGVDIKSKPVGLIITPTKGLVNNIIWLSLFVSSHYQN
;
A
#
# COMPACT_ATOMS: atom_id res chain seq x y z
N MET A 1 -26.82 -2.73 32.07
CA MET A 1 -26.23 -3.58 31.01
C MET A 1 -25.58 -2.66 29.98
N ALA A 2 -24.48 -2.01 30.37
CA ALA A 2 -23.79 -0.96 29.64
C ALA A 2 -22.47 -1.50 29.05
N ILE A 3 -22.52 -2.67 28.42
CA ILE A 3 -21.32 -3.38 27.93
C ILE A 3 -21.24 -3.41 26.39
N PHE A 4 -22.28 -2.96 25.69
CA PHE A 4 -22.27 -2.90 24.22
C PHE A 4 -21.73 -1.58 23.61
N LEU A 5 -21.24 -0.65 24.43
CA LEU A 5 -20.78 0.68 23.98
C LEU A 5 -19.26 0.91 24.07
N LEU A 6 -18.47 -0.09 24.45
CA LEU A 6 -17.04 0.09 24.72
C LEU A 6 -16.15 -0.86 23.93
N GLU A 7 -16.26 -0.88 22.60
CA GLU A 7 -15.18 -1.25 21.66
C GLU A 7 -15.50 -0.76 20.22
N MET A 8 -16.11 0.42 20.09
CA MET A 8 -15.88 1.22 18.87
C MET A 8 -14.47 1.82 18.95
N VAL A 9 -13.46 0.96 18.87
CA VAL A 9 -12.14 1.39 18.42
C VAL A 9 -12.41 2.08 17.09
N LEU A 10 -12.16 3.39 17.01
CA LEU A 10 -12.22 4.16 15.76
C LEU A 10 -11.30 3.45 14.76
N ARG A 11 -11.89 2.57 13.96
CA ARG A 11 -11.21 1.73 12.98
C ARG A 11 -10.96 2.60 11.77
N ILE A 12 -9.77 3.20 11.72
CA ILE A 12 -9.40 4.19 10.72
C ILE A 12 -9.25 3.51 9.35
N LYS A 13 -9.93 4.03 8.33
CA LYS A 13 -9.79 3.62 6.93
C LYS A 13 -8.72 4.48 6.27
N PHE A 14 -7.97 3.96 5.30
CA PHE A 14 -6.99 4.75 4.53
C PHE A 14 -7.64 5.77 3.56
N GLN A 15 -8.50 6.66 4.04
CA GLN A 15 -9.33 7.56 3.20
C GLN A 15 -9.45 8.99 3.74
N LEU A 16 -9.06 9.25 4.99
CA LEU A 16 -9.05 10.59 5.59
C LEU A 16 -7.76 11.36 5.20
N PRO A 17 -7.80 12.70 5.26
CA PRO A 17 -6.67 13.58 4.96
C PRO A 17 -5.38 13.34 5.77
N GLU A 18 -5.50 12.76 6.96
CA GLU A 18 -4.34 12.47 7.81
C GLU A 18 -3.64 11.18 7.37
N GLU A 19 -4.37 10.10 7.05
CA GLU A 19 -3.74 8.90 6.49
C GLU A 19 -3.18 9.15 5.08
N LEU A 20 -3.80 10.07 4.33
CA LEU A 20 -3.27 10.64 3.09
C LEU A 20 -1.82 11.12 3.25
N LYS A 21 -1.54 11.89 4.30
CA LYS A 21 -0.19 12.37 4.62
C LYS A 21 0.70 11.23 5.06
N THR A 22 0.21 10.35 5.94
CA THR A 22 0.98 9.19 6.43
C THR A 22 1.42 8.27 5.29
N LEU A 23 0.53 7.93 4.36
CA LEU A 23 0.85 7.10 3.20
C LEU A 23 1.89 7.76 2.30
N ASN A 24 1.78 9.06 2.06
CA ASN A 24 2.76 9.78 1.25
C ASN A 24 4.13 9.84 1.95
N THR A 25 4.15 10.05 3.26
CA THR A 25 5.37 10.01 4.06
C THR A 25 6.04 8.63 4.03
N ILE A 26 5.26 7.56 4.20
CA ILE A 26 5.75 6.18 4.08
C ILE A 26 6.33 5.98 2.68
N VAL A 27 5.57 6.28 1.61
CA VAL A 27 6.04 6.06 0.24
C VAL A 27 7.33 6.82 -0.05
N LYS A 28 7.44 8.09 0.38
CA LYS A 28 8.66 8.88 0.20
C LYS A 28 9.84 8.36 1.01
N LYS A 29 9.60 7.82 2.22
CA LYS A 29 10.63 7.14 3.02
C LYS A 29 11.13 5.89 2.31
N LEU A 30 10.22 5.05 1.82
CA LEU A 30 10.55 3.75 1.24
C LEU A 30 11.09 3.84 -0.19
N ILE A 31 10.67 4.85 -0.94
CA ILE A 31 11.05 5.05 -2.34
C ILE A 31 11.49 6.51 -2.49
N SER A 32 12.67 6.82 -1.97
CA SER A 32 13.22 8.18 -1.92
C SER A 32 13.32 8.85 -3.30
N GLN A 33 13.42 8.07 -4.38
CA GLN A 33 13.42 8.60 -5.76
C GLN A 33 12.06 9.15 -6.21
N TRP A 34 10.97 8.79 -5.53
CA TRP A 34 9.62 9.30 -5.82
C TRP A 34 9.40 10.61 -5.06
N ASN A 35 10.12 11.66 -5.46
CA ASN A 35 10.11 12.98 -4.81
C ASN A 35 8.70 13.57 -4.69
N ASN A 36 7.88 13.35 -5.72
CA ASN A 36 6.49 13.81 -5.79
C ASN A 36 5.51 12.81 -5.15
N GLY A 37 5.98 11.65 -4.68
CA GLY A 37 5.16 10.60 -4.13
C GLY A 37 4.29 9.90 -5.18
N LEU A 38 3.13 9.43 -4.75
CA LEU A 38 2.14 8.76 -5.60
C LEU A 38 1.37 9.76 -6.48
N LYS A 39 1.05 9.34 -7.71
CA LYS A 39 0.07 10.03 -8.55
C LYS A 39 -1.34 9.95 -7.92
N PRO A 40 -2.26 10.89 -8.22
CA PRO A 40 -3.60 10.89 -7.64
C PRO A 40 -4.39 9.58 -7.80
N PHE A 41 -4.36 8.96 -8.99
CA PHE A 41 -5.07 7.69 -9.21
C PHE A 41 -4.41 6.52 -8.46
N GLN A 42 -3.07 6.53 -8.34
CA GLN A 42 -2.34 5.50 -7.62
C GLN A 42 -2.70 5.56 -6.15
N TYR A 43 -2.76 6.76 -5.59
CA TYR A 43 -3.20 6.99 -4.23
C TYR A 43 -4.59 6.40 -3.98
N GLN A 44 -5.60 6.83 -4.74
CA GLN A 44 -6.98 6.36 -4.57
C GLN A 44 -7.10 4.83 -4.69
N SER A 45 -6.35 4.25 -5.62
CA SER A 45 -6.31 2.82 -5.87
C SER A 45 -5.62 2.05 -4.74
N ILE A 46 -4.45 2.50 -4.28
CA ILE A 46 -3.70 1.90 -3.17
C ILE A 46 -4.51 1.97 -1.88
N SER A 47 -5.15 3.10 -1.59
CA SER A 47 -6.07 3.23 -0.46
C SER A 47 -7.21 2.20 -0.50
N LYS A 48 -7.78 1.93 -1.67
CA LYS A 48 -8.79 0.86 -1.81
C LYS A 48 -8.19 -0.52 -1.53
N ILE A 49 -7.01 -0.80 -2.07
CA ILE A 49 -6.30 -2.08 -1.86
C ILE A 49 -5.96 -2.28 -0.38
N LEU A 50 -5.43 -1.27 0.31
CA LEU A 50 -5.09 -1.32 1.74
C LEU A 50 -6.32 -1.49 2.63
N ASN A 51 -7.50 -1.03 2.17
CA ASN A 51 -8.77 -1.29 2.83
C ASN A 51 -9.40 -2.63 2.44
N LEU A 52 -8.65 -3.52 1.76
CA LEU A 52 -9.09 -4.83 1.27
C LEU A 52 -10.30 -4.79 0.31
N ASN A 53 -10.49 -3.66 -0.38
CA ASN A 53 -11.54 -3.54 -1.38
C ASN A 53 -11.09 -4.07 -2.75
N ASN A 54 -12.00 -4.72 -3.47
CA ASN A 54 -11.79 -5.10 -4.86
C ASN A 54 -11.62 -3.86 -5.75
N LEU A 55 -10.67 -3.93 -6.70
CA LEU A 55 -10.34 -2.82 -7.58
C LEU A 55 -10.21 -3.29 -9.04
N LEU A 56 -10.96 -2.66 -9.94
CA LEU A 56 -10.69 -2.65 -11.38
C LEU A 56 -10.02 -1.32 -11.73
N CYS A 57 -8.78 -1.35 -12.22
CA CYS A 57 -8.04 -0.16 -12.63
C CYS A 57 -7.80 -0.19 -14.13
N ILE A 58 -8.36 0.80 -14.84
CA ILE A 58 -8.15 1.02 -16.28
C ILE A 58 -7.45 2.36 -16.41
N THR A 59 -6.23 2.34 -16.94
CA THR A 59 -5.44 3.54 -17.22
C THR A 59 -4.57 3.32 -18.46
N ALA A 60 -4.04 4.40 -19.03
CA ALA A 60 -3.12 4.37 -20.14
C ALA A 60 -1.86 3.52 -19.83
N THR A 61 -1.26 2.97 -20.88
CA THR A 61 0.04 2.31 -20.78
C THR A 61 1.09 3.30 -20.27
N SER A 62 2.08 2.81 -19.52
CA SER A 62 3.12 3.63 -18.90
C SER A 62 2.65 4.66 -17.85
N ASP A 63 1.38 4.65 -17.45
CA ASP A 63 0.90 5.60 -16.42
C ASP A 63 1.34 5.22 -14.99
N GLY A 64 2.06 4.10 -14.82
CA GLY A 64 2.62 3.69 -13.53
C GLY A 64 1.70 2.77 -12.72
N LYS A 65 0.78 2.05 -13.38
CA LYS A 65 -0.12 1.06 -12.74
C LYS A 65 0.59 -0.03 -11.93
N LEU A 66 1.85 -0.34 -12.23
CA LEU A 66 2.62 -1.35 -11.49
C LEU A 66 2.87 -0.95 -10.03
N ALA A 67 2.79 0.35 -9.70
CA ALA A 67 2.83 0.83 -8.31
C ALA A 67 1.75 0.17 -7.44
N LEU A 68 0.59 -0.15 -8.02
CA LEU A 68 -0.54 -0.78 -7.33
C LEU A 68 -0.23 -2.20 -6.85
N LEU A 69 0.83 -2.83 -7.38
CA LEU A 69 1.22 -4.20 -7.01
C LEU A 69 2.24 -4.17 -5.85
N ALA A 70 3.28 -3.35 -5.96
CA ALA A 70 4.39 -3.37 -5.01
C ALA A 70 4.17 -2.48 -3.78
N VAL A 71 3.61 -1.28 -3.98
CA VAL A 71 3.51 -0.27 -2.91
C VAL A 71 2.61 -0.71 -1.75
N PRO A 72 1.43 -1.34 -1.96
CA PRO A 72 0.61 -1.82 -0.84
C PRO A 72 1.36 -2.83 0.05
N LEU A 73 2.13 -3.74 -0.54
CA LEU A 73 2.90 -4.74 0.20
C LEU A 73 3.97 -4.07 1.08
N LEU A 74 4.67 -3.08 0.55
CA LEU A 74 5.64 -2.29 1.30
C LEU A 74 5.00 -1.53 2.47
N ILE A 75 3.84 -0.91 2.25
CA ILE A 75 3.12 -0.17 3.29
C ILE A 75 2.68 -1.12 4.41
N TYR A 76 2.11 -2.29 4.07
CA TYR A 76 1.77 -3.31 5.07
C TYR A 76 3.00 -3.72 5.90
N LYS A 77 4.13 -3.95 5.22
CA LYS A 77 5.39 -4.32 5.88
C LYS A 77 5.88 -3.23 6.84
N GLU A 78 5.90 -1.98 6.38
CA GLU A 78 6.33 -0.83 7.18
C GLU A 78 5.47 -0.61 8.42
N ILE A 79 4.15 -0.67 8.26
CA ILE A 79 3.21 -0.54 9.38
C ILE A 79 3.37 -1.72 10.34
N SER A 80 3.59 -2.93 9.82
CA SER A 80 3.76 -4.11 10.67
C SER A 80 5.03 -4.07 11.52
N TRP A 81 6.12 -3.49 10.99
CA TRP A 81 7.40 -3.38 11.69
C TRP A 81 7.46 -2.20 12.65
N ASN A 82 6.80 -1.09 12.31
CA ASN A 82 6.77 0.14 13.11
C ASN A 82 5.38 0.39 13.69
N CYS A 83 4.71 -0.67 14.16
CA CYS A 83 3.30 -0.61 14.56
C CYS A 83 2.99 0.42 15.66
N ALA A 84 3.96 0.71 16.52
CA ALA A 84 3.85 1.74 17.57
C ALA A 84 3.83 3.17 17.02
N SER A 85 4.35 3.40 15.81
CA SER A 85 4.43 4.72 15.18
C SER A 85 3.21 5.07 14.34
N PHE A 86 2.25 4.16 14.21
CA PHE A 86 1.05 4.34 13.39
C PHE A 86 -0.22 4.11 14.20
N PRO A 87 -1.34 4.77 13.82
CA PRO A 87 -2.61 4.50 14.46
C PRO A 87 -3.09 3.07 14.18
N LYS A 88 -4.06 2.60 14.96
CA LYS A 88 -4.74 1.34 14.67
C LYS A 88 -5.64 1.51 13.44
N PHE A 89 -5.35 0.74 12.40
CA PHE A 89 -6.16 0.70 11.18
C PHE A 89 -7.38 -0.22 11.35
N GLY A 90 -8.43 0.04 10.58
CA GLY A 90 -9.64 -0.78 10.55
C GLY A 90 -9.50 -2.14 9.87
N VAL A 91 -8.30 -2.43 9.36
CA VAL A 91 -7.93 -3.68 8.70
C VAL A 91 -6.82 -4.38 9.49
N ASP A 92 -6.84 -5.71 9.45
CA ASP A 92 -5.75 -6.51 10.02
C ASP A 92 -4.47 -6.33 9.19
N ILE A 93 -3.52 -5.57 9.72
CA ILE A 93 -2.18 -5.42 9.13
C ILE A 93 -1.43 -6.75 9.27
N LYS A 94 -1.22 -7.46 8.17
CA LYS A 94 -0.47 -8.73 8.16
C LYS A 94 1.04 -8.44 8.20
N SER A 95 1.77 -9.13 9.09
CA SER A 95 3.24 -9.02 9.19
C SER A 95 4.01 -9.63 8.02
N LYS A 96 3.34 -10.50 7.25
CA LYS A 96 3.87 -11.12 6.03
C LYS A 96 2.83 -11.01 4.91
N PRO A 97 2.67 -9.83 4.29
CA PRO A 97 1.72 -9.65 3.19
C PRO A 97 2.19 -10.42 1.95
N VAL A 98 1.27 -11.09 1.26
CA VAL A 98 1.54 -11.89 0.06
C VAL A 98 0.62 -11.41 -1.07
N GLY A 99 1.18 -11.25 -2.27
CA GLY A 99 0.43 -10.94 -3.49
C GLY A 99 0.68 -12.00 -4.57
N LEU A 100 -0.38 -12.46 -5.22
CA LEU A 100 -0.31 -13.32 -6.41
C LEU A 100 -0.54 -12.46 -7.65
N ILE A 101 0.41 -12.51 -8.58
CA ILE A 101 0.32 -11.76 -9.84
C ILE A 101 0.20 -12.77 -10.97
N ILE A 102 -0.87 -12.65 -11.74
CA ILE A 102 -1.13 -13.48 -12.93
C ILE A 102 -1.02 -12.56 -14.13
N THR A 103 -0.14 -12.89 -15.08
CA THR A 103 0.05 -12.14 -16.31
C THR A 103 -0.17 -13.04 -17.53
N PRO A 104 -0.61 -12.48 -18.67
CA PRO A 104 -0.82 -13.26 -19.88
C PRO A 104 0.50 -13.70 -20.54
N THR A 105 1.62 -13.03 -20.28
CA THR A 105 2.91 -13.33 -20.92
C THR A 105 4.05 -13.43 -19.91
N LYS A 106 5.01 -14.33 -20.21
CA LYS A 106 6.26 -14.49 -19.42
C LYS A 106 7.15 -13.24 -19.50
N GLY A 107 7.21 -12.58 -20.66
CA GLY A 107 8.02 -11.36 -20.81
C GLY A 107 7.59 -10.23 -19.86
N LEU A 108 6.30 -10.15 -19.55
CA LEU A 108 5.80 -9.16 -18.58
C LEU A 108 6.19 -9.50 -17.13
N VAL A 109 6.31 -10.80 -16.79
CA VAL A 109 6.72 -11.24 -15.45
C VAL A 109 8.11 -10.71 -15.11
N ASN A 110 9.05 -10.76 -16.06
CA ASN A 110 10.43 -10.28 -15.82
C ASN A 110 10.47 -8.79 -15.44
N ASN A 111 9.65 -7.96 -16.10
CA ASN A 111 9.56 -6.53 -15.78
C ASN A 111 8.97 -6.29 -14.39
N ILE A 112 8.00 -7.11 -13.99
CA ILE A 112 7.38 -7.03 -12.67
C ILE A 112 8.38 -7.46 -11.59
N ILE A 113 9.09 -8.57 -11.79
CA ILE A 113 10.12 -9.06 -10.86
C ILE A 113 11.21 -7.99 -10.68
N TRP A 114 11.71 -7.43 -11.78
CA TRP A 114 12.73 -6.39 -11.71
C TRP A 114 12.26 -5.18 -10.89
N LEU A 115 11.02 -4.73 -11.11
CA LEU A 115 10.44 -3.64 -10.34
C LEU A 115 10.28 -4.01 -8.85
N SER A 116 9.79 -5.20 -8.53
CA SER A 116 9.62 -5.66 -7.15
C SER A 116 10.97 -5.77 -6.42
N LEU A 117 12.01 -6.24 -7.09
CA LEU A 117 13.36 -6.30 -6.55
C LEU A 117 13.95 -4.91 -6.34
N PHE A 118 13.81 -4.03 -7.34
CA PHE A 118 14.25 -2.63 -7.25
C PHE A 118 13.59 -1.89 -6.08
N VAL A 119 12.28 -2.05 -5.94
CA VAL A 119 11.51 -1.45 -4.84
C VAL A 119 11.89 -2.09 -3.49
N SER A 120 12.26 -3.38 -3.45
CA SER A 120 12.69 -4.06 -2.23
C SER A 120 14.14 -3.76 -1.83
N SER A 121 15.05 -3.50 -2.77
CA SER A 121 16.47 -3.18 -2.45
C SER A 121 16.59 -1.85 -1.71
N HIS A 122 15.63 -0.95 -1.91
CA HIS A 122 15.55 0.32 -1.18
C HIS A 122 14.86 0.20 0.19
N TYR A 123 14.34 -0.98 0.55
CA TYR A 123 13.71 -1.26 1.84
C TYR A 123 14.66 -1.94 2.85
N GLN A 124 15.91 -2.21 2.50
CA GLN A 124 16.87 -2.93 3.37
C GLN A 124 17.84 -2.02 4.17
N ASN A 125 17.58 -0.71 4.25
CA ASN A 125 18.38 0.22 5.06
C ASN A 125 17.59 0.74 6.27
#